data_AF-A0A0S8FWM8-F1
#
_entry.id   AF-A0A0S8FWM8-F1
#
_cell.length_a   1.000
_cell.length_b   1.000
_cell.length_c   1.000
_cell.angle_alpha   90.00
_cell.angle_beta   90.00
_cell.angle_gamma   90.00
#
_symmetry.space_group_name_H-M   'P 1'
#
loop_
_entity.id
_entity.type
_entity.pdbx_description
1 polymer ?
#
loop_
_entity_poly.entity_id
_entity_poly.type
_entity_poly.pdbx_seq_one_letter_code
_entity_poly.pdbx_strand_id
1 'polypeptide(L)'
;MGAGFYAVVEDGRMLDYFALMNWLRSAAGPQDVVMAYEHRLLHYLTRLPTVHFRRGYAKARPGRSVKDVRRAGVTYGVHDHEKGTAAALYERLLASYPGAFERVATFGALDLFRVRGAEHAGDQRGAADGS
;
A
#
# COMPACT_ATOMS: atom_id res chain seq x y z
N MET A 1 45.40 13.65 3.20
CA MET A 1 44.48 13.82 4.35
C MET A 1 43.52 14.96 3.98
N GLY A 2 42.20 14.86 3.99
CA GLY A 2 41.32 13.85 4.56
C GLY A 2 40.28 13.32 3.58
N ALA A 3 39.99 12.04 3.75
CA ALA A 3 38.82 11.37 3.21
C ALA A 3 37.66 11.55 4.20
N GLY A 4 36.44 11.75 3.69
CA GLY A 4 35.22 11.62 4.49
C GLY A 4 34.21 12.73 4.24
N PHE A 5 33.41 12.64 3.18
CA PHE A 5 32.23 13.50 3.02
C PHE A 5 30.95 12.79 2.57
N TYR A 6 30.93 11.45 2.61
CA TYR A 6 29.67 10.69 2.50
C TYR A 6 29.71 9.55 3.50
N ALA A 7 29.27 9.83 4.73
CA ALA A 7 28.79 8.77 5.60
C ALA A 7 27.50 8.24 4.95
N VAL A 8 27.60 7.16 4.18
CA VAL A 8 26.43 6.40 3.74
C VAL A 8 25.88 5.75 5.00
N VAL A 9 24.87 6.37 5.59
CA VAL A 9 24.04 5.68 6.56
C VAL A 9 23.21 4.69 5.75
N GLU A 10 23.60 3.42 5.76
CA GLU A 10 22.74 2.33 5.31
C GLU A 10 21.55 2.25 6.28
N ASP A 11 20.58 3.14 6.07
CA ASP A 11 19.29 3.05 6.73
C ASP A 11 18.55 1.86 6.11
N GLY A 12 18.29 0.82 6.91
CA GLY A 12 17.69 -0.45 6.49
C GLY A 12 16.35 -0.27 5.76
N ARG A 13 15.74 0.90 5.85
CA ARG A 13 14.59 1.35 5.05
C ARG A 13 14.68 1.03 3.57
N MET A 14 15.83 1.28 2.95
CA MET A 14 15.95 1.05 1.52
C MET A 14 15.83 -0.44 1.21
N LEU A 15 16.42 -1.30 2.05
CA LEU A 15 16.34 -2.75 1.93
C LEU A 15 14.90 -3.27 2.14
N ASP A 16 14.18 -2.72 3.12
CA ASP A 16 12.78 -3.07 3.38
C ASP A 16 11.87 -2.77 2.18
N TYR A 17 12.00 -1.56 1.62
CA TYR A 17 11.26 -1.20 0.40
C TYR A 17 11.69 -2.07 -0.78
N PHE A 18 12.98 -2.38 -0.95
CA PHE A 18 13.44 -3.29 -2.02
C PHE A 18 12.81 -4.67 -1.92
N ALA A 19 12.76 -5.25 -0.71
CA ALA A 19 12.14 -6.54 -0.48
C ALA A 19 10.64 -6.50 -0.80
N LEU A 20 9.92 -5.47 -0.34
CA LEU A 20 8.52 -5.24 -0.65
C LEU A 20 8.27 -5.14 -2.18
N MET A 21 9.09 -4.37 -2.90
CA MET A 21 8.93 -4.17 -4.33
C MET A 21 9.19 -5.43 -5.14
N ASN A 22 10.19 -6.22 -4.75
CA ASN A 22 10.47 -7.52 -5.37
C ASN A 22 9.29 -8.48 -5.17
N TRP A 23 8.72 -8.51 -3.98
CA TRP A 23 7.52 -9.31 -3.70
C TRP A 23 6.35 -8.87 -4.58
N LEU A 24 6.03 -7.56 -4.59
CA LEU A 24 4.93 -7.00 -5.40
C LEU A 24 5.07 -7.32 -6.89
N ARG A 25 6.28 -7.24 -7.45
CA ARG A 25 6.53 -7.58 -8.86
C ARG A 25 6.31 -9.06 -9.19
N SER A 26 6.50 -9.95 -8.21
CA SER A 26 6.31 -11.39 -8.40
C SER A 26 4.89 -11.88 -8.12
N ALA A 27 4.16 -11.21 -7.22
CA ALA A 27 2.92 -11.71 -6.66
C ALA A 27 1.68 -10.88 -7.01
N ALA A 28 1.82 -9.59 -7.31
CA ALA A 28 0.70 -8.73 -7.66
C ALA A 28 0.38 -8.80 -9.16
N GLY A 29 -0.90 -8.79 -9.50
CA GLY A 29 -1.38 -8.64 -10.87
C GLY A 29 -1.21 -7.21 -11.39
N PRO A 30 -1.18 -7.01 -12.72
CA PRO A 30 -0.95 -5.68 -13.31
C PRO A 30 -2.05 -4.65 -13.02
N GLN A 31 -3.23 -5.10 -12.60
CA GLN A 31 -4.37 -4.26 -12.24
C GLN A 31 -4.47 -3.99 -10.73
N ASP A 32 -3.60 -4.62 -9.93
CA ASP A 32 -3.67 -4.47 -8.48
C ASP A 32 -3.25 -3.07 -8.05
N VAL A 33 -4.08 -2.45 -7.23
CA VAL A 33 -3.82 -1.10 -6.73
C VAL A 33 -3.19 -1.17 -5.35
N VAL A 34 -2.03 -0.53 -5.19
CA VAL A 34 -1.29 -0.47 -3.93
C VAL A 34 -1.51 0.87 -3.23
N MET A 35 -2.06 0.85 -2.02
CA MET A 35 -2.16 2.00 -1.14
C MET A 35 -0.94 2.09 -0.23
N ALA A 36 -0.20 3.20 -0.26
CA ALA A 36 0.97 3.39 0.58
C ALA A 36 1.22 4.88 0.88
N TYR A 37 2.05 5.17 1.88
CA TYR A 37 2.58 6.52 2.08
C TYR A 37 3.56 6.89 0.95
N GLU A 38 4.58 6.07 0.70
CA GLU A 38 5.55 6.26 -0.40
C GLU A 38 5.04 5.74 -1.76
N HIS A 39 3.79 6.06 -2.10
CA HIS A 39 3.10 5.48 -3.26
C HIS A 39 3.79 5.78 -4.61
N ARG A 40 4.44 6.95 -4.76
CA ARG A 40 5.15 7.32 -6.00
C ARG A 40 6.38 6.45 -6.23
N LEU A 41 7.13 6.17 -5.17
CA LEU A 41 8.31 5.30 -5.22
C LEU A 41 7.89 3.89 -5.64
N LEU A 42 6.84 3.36 -4.99
CA LEU A 42 6.28 2.06 -5.35
C LEU A 42 5.79 2.02 -6.80
N HIS A 43 5.07 3.04 -7.27
CA HIS A 43 4.61 3.09 -8.66
C HIS A 43 5.78 3.07 -9.64
N TYR A 44 6.81 3.90 -9.38
CA TYR A 44 7.95 4.00 -10.28
C TYR A 44 8.70 2.67 -10.42
N LEU A 45 8.86 1.94 -9.32
CA LEU A 45 9.68 0.72 -9.27
C LEU A 45 8.92 -0.57 -9.55
N THR A 46 7.62 -0.62 -9.30
CA THR A 46 6.78 -1.81 -9.55
C THR A 46 5.91 -1.70 -10.80
N ARG A 47 5.67 -0.47 -11.30
CA ARG A 47 4.70 -0.14 -12.36
C ARG A 47 3.24 -0.46 -12.01
N LEU A 48 2.94 -0.85 -10.78
CA LEU A 48 1.58 -1.06 -10.31
C LEU A 48 0.84 0.27 -10.16
N PRO A 49 -0.48 0.32 -10.39
CA PRO A 49 -1.32 1.41 -9.94
C PRO A 49 -1.14 1.67 -8.44
N THR A 50 -1.03 2.93 -8.03
CA THR A 50 -0.91 3.26 -6.61
C THR A 50 -1.80 4.40 -6.19
N VAL A 51 -2.18 4.39 -4.91
CA VAL A 51 -2.89 5.50 -4.27
C VAL A 51 -2.17 5.93 -3.01
N HIS A 52 -2.11 7.24 -2.81
CA HIS A 52 -1.50 7.80 -1.62
C HIS A 52 -2.40 7.55 -0.39
N PHE A 53 -1.83 7.02 0.69
CA PHE A 53 -2.48 6.99 1.99
C PHE A 53 -2.59 8.41 2.56
N ARG A 54 -3.66 9.12 2.16
CA ARG A 54 -3.95 10.49 2.61
C ARG A 54 -4.45 10.51 4.05
N ARG A 55 -4.08 11.59 4.77
CA ARG A 55 -4.60 11.94 6.11
C ARG A 55 -6.15 11.95 6.19
N GLY A 56 -6.84 12.13 5.06
CA GLY A 56 -8.29 12.07 4.95
C GLY A 56 -8.89 10.69 5.25
N TYR A 57 -8.21 9.59 4.92
CA TYR A 57 -8.71 8.23 5.19
C TYR A 57 -8.90 7.95 6.68
N ALA A 58 -8.05 8.55 7.51
CA ALA A 58 -8.10 8.36 8.96
C ALA A 58 -8.91 9.45 9.70
N LYS A 59 -9.29 10.54 9.03
CA LYS A 59 -10.23 11.55 9.56
C LYS A 59 -11.68 11.30 9.13
N ALA A 60 -11.89 10.50 8.09
CA ALA A 60 -13.22 10.12 7.65
C ALA A 60 -13.92 9.28 8.73
N ARG A 61 -15.26 9.41 8.84
CA ARG A 61 -16.05 8.48 9.66
C ARG A 61 -15.67 7.05 9.25
N PRO A 62 -15.48 6.12 10.19
CA PRO A 62 -14.93 4.80 9.89
C PRO A 62 -15.55 4.18 8.63
N GLY A 63 -16.88 4.11 8.52
CA GLY A 63 -17.54 3.43 7.40
C GLY A 63 -17.32 4.07 6.02
N ARG A 64 -16.83 5.32 5.97
CA ARG A 64 -16.49 6.02 4.73
C ARG A 64 -15.09 5.67 4.24
N SER A 65 -14.14 5.42 5.14
CA SER A 65 -12.75 5.15 4.77
C SER A 65 -12.58 3.82 4.03
N VAL A 66 -13.21 2.73 4.49
CA VAL A 66 -13.17 1.45 3.77
C VAL A 66 -13.94 1.51 2.45
N LYS A 67 -15.05 2.25 2.39
CA LYS A 67 -15.75 2.49 1.12
C LYS A 67 -14.85 3.22 0.13
N ASP A 68 -14.09 4.20 0.59
CA ASP A 68 -13.15 4.94 -0.26
C ASP A 68 -11.97 4.06 -0.70
N VAL A 69 -11.44 3.20 0.18
CA VAL A 69 -10.40 2.19 -0.14
C VAL A 69 -10.91 1.21 -1.21
N ARG A 70 -12.13 0.68 -1.04
CA ARG A 70 -12.78 -0.22 -2.01
C ARG A 70 -13.11 0.47 -3.32
N ARG A 71 -13.63 1.70 -3.27
CA ARG A 71 -13.93 2.50 -4.48
C ARG A 71 -12.67 2.83 -5.28
N ALA A 72 -11.55 3.01 -4.60
CA ALA A 72 -10.24 3.17 -5.24
C ALA A 72 -9.66 1.86 -5.78
N GLY A 73 -10.34 0.72 -5.60
CA GLY A 73 -9.89 -0.59 -6.08
C GLY A 73 -8.63 -1.10 -5.39
N VAL A 74 -8.35 -0.65 -4.17
CA VAL A 74 -7.13 -1.03 -3.44
C VAL A 74 -7.12 -2.54 -3.19
N THR A 75 -6.14 -3.24 -3.77
CA THR A 75 -5.88 -4.66 -3.52
C THR A 75 -4.94 -4.81 -2.33
N TYR A 76 -3.90 -3.99 -2.27
CA TYR A 76 -2.86 -4.08 -1.24
C TYR A 76 -2.70 -2.75 -0.50
N GLY A 77 -2.44 -2.82 0.79
CA GLY A 77 -2.12 -1.67 1.62
C GLY A 77 -0.80 -1.88 2.35
N VAL A 78 0.07 -0.87 2.32
CA VAL A 78 1.38 -0.86 2.95
C VAL A 78 1.33 0.01 4.19
N HIS A 79 1.59 -0.60 5.35
CA HIS A 79 1.79 0.10 6.61
C HIS A 79 3.29 0.23 6.86
N ASP A 80 3.77 1.46 6.93
CA ASP A 80 5.16 1.79 7.27
C ASP A 80 5.19 2.28 8.72
N HIS A 81 5.77 1.47 9.61
CA HIS A 81 5.81 1.71 11.06
C HIS A 81 6.62 2.96 11.43
N GLU A 82 7.49 3.44 10.54
CA GLU A 82 8.38 4.56 10.82
C GLU A 82 7.80 5.91 10.41
N LYS A 83 6.67 5.94 9.70
CA LYS A 83 6.04 7.19 9.23
C LYS A 83 5.21 7.91 10.30
N GLY A 84 5.54 7.72 11.57
CA GLY A 84 5.00 8.45 12.73
C GLY A 84 3.48 8.62 12.69
N THR A 85 3.00 9.84 12.39
CA THR A 85 1.56 10.11 12.31
C THR A 85 0.84 9.25 11.26
N ALA A 86 1.47 8.94 10.12
CA ALA A 86 0.85 8.08 9.12
C ALA A 86 0.70 6.64 9.61
N ALA A 87 1.71 6.12 10.34
CA ALA A 87 1.65 4.80 10.97
C ALA A 87 0.46 4.71 11.94
N ALA A 88 0.34 5.67 12.87
CA ALA A 88 -0.76 5.70 13.83
C ALA A 88 -2.15 5.83 13.16
N LEU A 89 -2.24 6.54 12.03
CA LEU A 89 -3.49 6.65 11.27
C LEU A 89 -3.84 5.33 10.55
N TYR A 90 -2.83 4.59 10.08
CA TYR A 90 -3.01 3.29 9.46
C TYR A 90 -3.42 2.23 10.49
N GLU A 91 -2.80 2.22 11.67
CA GLU A 91 -3.19 1.35 12.80
C GLU A 91 -4.64 1.57 13.20
N ARG A 92 -5.10 2.82 13.27
CA ARG A 92 -6.53 3.13 13.52
C ARG A 92 -7.43 2.59 12.43
N LEU A 93 -7.00 2.63 11.17
CA LEU A 93 -7.75 2.04 10.06
C LEU A 93 -7.86 0.52 10.23
N LEU A 94 -6.75 -0.17 10.53
CA LEU A 94 -6.73 -1.62 10.77
C LEU A 94 -7.63 -2.00 11.95
N ALA A 95 -7.50 -1.31 13.08
CA ALA A 95 -8.29 -1.55 14.29
C ALA A 95 -9.79 -1.31 14.09
N SER A 96 -10.16 -0.35 13.23
CA SER A 96 -11.56 -0.07 12.89
C SER A 96 -12.16 -1.16 11.98
N TYR A 97 -11.32 -1.97 11.33
CA TYR A 97 -11.70 -2.92 10.29
C TYR A 97 -10.90 -4.23 10.32
N PRO A 98 -10.92 -4.98 11.44
CA PRO A 98 -10.05 -6.15 11.64
C PRO A 98 -10.28 -7.30 10.64
N GLY A 99 -11.45 -7.34 9.99
CA GLY A 99 -11.76 -8.34 8.95
C GLY A 99 -11.60 -7.86 7.51
N ALA A 100 -11.29 -6.57 7.29
CA ALA A 100 -11.14 -6.04 5.93
C ALA A 100 -9.71 -6.12 5.40
N PHE A 101 -8.73 -6.31 6.28
CA PHE A 101 -7.31 -6.35 5.94
C PHE A 101 -6.71 -7.66 6.45
N GLU A 102 -5.99 -8.34 5.59
CA GLU A 102 -5.26 -9.56 5.91
C GLU A 102 -3.78 -9.32 5.70
N ARG A 103 -2.96 -9.48 6.74
CA ARG A 103 -1.50 -9.33 6.59
C ARG A 103 -0.95 -10.50 5.78
N VAL A 104 -0.25 -10.19 4.69
CA VAL A 104 0.31 -11.19 3.77
C VAL A 104 1.82 -11.34 3.97
N ALA A 105 2.51 -10.24 4.27
CA ALA A 105 3.96 -10.24 4.44
C ALA A 105 4.42 -9.09 5.36
N THR A 106 5.64 -9.23 5.88
CA THR A 106 6.35 -8.21 6.65
C THR A 106 7.78 -8.09 6.09
N PHE A 107 8.24 -6.87 5.87
CA PHE A 107 9.57 -6.53 5.35
C PHE A 107 10.20 -5.48 6.26
N GLY A 108 10.94 -5.93 7.28
CA GLY A 108 11.49 -5.06 8.33
C GLY A 108 10.40 -4.22 8.98
N ALA A 109 10.43 -2.90 8.77
CA ALA A 109 9.44 -1.96 9.31
C ALA A 109 8.18 -1.78 8.45
N LEU A 110 7.99 -2.58 7.40
CA LEU A 110 6.83 -2.52 6.52
C LEU A 110 5.94 -3.75 6.69
N ASP A 111 4.65 -3.55 6.92
CA ASP A 111 3.64 -4.59 6.83
C ASP A 111 2.81 -4.44 5.55
N LEU A 112 2.65 -5.54 4.81
CA LEU A 112 1.82 -5.62 3.63
C LEU A 112 0.50 -6.33 3.94
N PHE A 113 -0.61 -5.66 3.66
CA PHE A 113 -1.95 -6.17 3.86
C PHE A 113 -2.68 -6.34 2.52
N ARG A 114 -3.40 -7.44 2.34
CA ARG A 114 -4.41 -7.62 1.29
C ARG A 114 -5.76 -7.13 1.78
N VAL A 115 -6.47 -6.38 0.94
CA VAL A 115 -7.83 -5.91 1.23
C VAL A 115 -8.84 -6.99 0.82
N ARG A 116 -9.62 -7.48 1.78
CA ARG A 116 -10.64 -8.51 1.54
C ARG A 116 -11.87 -7.94 0.83
N GLY A 117 -12.35 -8.70 -0.16
CA GLY A 117 -13.48 -8.30 -1.00
C GLY A 117 -13.15 -7.23 -2.04
N ALA A 118 -11.86 -7.04 -2.35
CA ALA A 118 -11.41 -6.26 -3.50
C ALA A 118 -11.44 -7.07 -4.82
N GLU A 119 -11.97 -8.29 -4.78
CA GLU A 119 -11.96 -9.21 -5.92
C GLU A 119 -12.90 -8.70 -7.03
N HIS A 120 -12.28 -8.22 -8.10
CA HIS A 120 -12.84 -8.04 -9.45
C HIS A 120 -13.89 -6.94 -9.61
N ALA A 121 -13.49 -5.69 -9.34
CA ALA A 121 -14.13 -4.53 -9.99
C ALA A 121 -13.75 -4.39 -11.50
N GLY A 122 -12.85 -5.25 -12.00
CA GLY A 122 -12.32 -5.21 -13.38
C GLY A 122 -13.13 -6.00 -14.42
N ASP A 123 -13.96 -6.97 -14.03
CA ASP A 123 -14.61 -7.90 -14.97
C ASP A 123 -16.00 -7.47 -15.46
N GLN A 124 -16.54 -6.33 -15.00
CA GLN A 124 -17.91 -5.90 -15.37
C GLN A 124 -17.99 -4.80 -16.44
N ARG A 125 -16.88 -4.49 -17.15
CA ARG A 125 -16.89 -3.49 -18.24
C ARG A 125 -16.77 -4.09 -19.65
N GLY A 126 -17.10 -5.36 -19.83
CA GLY A 126 -17.00 -6.06 -21.12
C GLY A 126 -18.31 -6.63 -21.71
N ALA A 127 -19.46 -6.51 -21.03
CA ALA A 127 -20.69 -7.22 -21.43
C ALA A 127 -21.92 -6.32 -21.51
N ALA A 128 -21.78 -5.12 -22.07
CA ALA A 128 -22.91 -4.28 -22.46
C ALA A 128 -22.51 -3.47 -23.69
N ASP A 129 -22.38 -4.15 -24.83
CA ASP A 129 -22.54 -3.59 -26.18
C ASP A 129 -22.33 -4.73 -27.19
N GLY A 130 -23.41 -5.42 -27.56
CA GLY A 130 -23.34 -6.45 -28.60
C GLY A 130 -24.57 -7.36 -28.65
N SER A 131 -25.49 -6.98 -29.55
CA SER A 131 -26.62 -7.75 -30.12
C SER A 131 -27.96 -7.70 -29.37
#